data_AF-A0A368QCH5-F1
#
_entry.id   AF-A0A368QCH5-F1
#
_cell.length_a   1.000
_cell.length_b   1.000
_cell.length_c   1.000
_cell.angle_alpha   90.00
_cell.angle_beta   90.00
_cell.angle_gamma   90.00
#
_symmetry.space_group_name_H-M   'P 1'
#
loop_
_entity.id
_entity.type
_entity.pdbx_description
1 polymer ?
#
loop_
_entity_poly.entity_id
_entity_poly.type
_entity_poly.pdbx_seq_one_letter_code
_entity_poly.pdbx_strand_id
1 'polypeptide(L)'
;MGGNAWVVRLASFLALGLVLDSVEASRGDIDPRYRTCVRECQTTGIIGENIISHCQSKENNTSVGGSWYNQEQIYMQWKQLNCRTDCRYLCMMQREGERQSLGLSPVKYHGKWPFLRVSVFQEPLSAALSAINLFMHFTGWISFFLLVNYKLPIRPQTKRTCYEYTSLWHIYAILTMNAWFWSSIFHSSCRPAWDGT
;
A
#
# COMPACT_ATOMS: atom_id res chain seq x y z
N MET A 1 -19.01 35.37 -33.68
CA MET A 1 -18.40 35.56 -32.34
C MET A 1 -18.14 34.18 -31.74
N GLY A 2 -16.92 33.65 -31.79
CA GLY A 2 -16.66 32.26 -31.36
C GLY A 2 -15.19 31.88 -31.16
N GLY A 3 -14.23 32.66 -31.70
CA GLY A 3 -12.80 32.37 -31.58
C GLY A 3 -12.21 32.59 -30.17
N ASN A 4 -12.76 33.52 -29.39
CA ASN A 4 -12.15 33.91 -28.11
C ASN A 4 -12.44 32.94 -26.97
N ALA A 5 -13.48 32.11 -27.09
CA ALA A 5 -13.87 31.17 -26.05
C ALA A 5 -12.86 30.03 -25.88
N TRP A 6 -12.25 29.58 -26.98
CA TRP A 6 -11.24 28.51 -26.93
C TRP A 6 -9.92 28.99 -26.35
N VAL A 7 -9.50 30.22 -26.64
CA VAL A 7 -8.29 30.84 -26.08
C VAL A 7 -8.43 31.03 -24.58
N VAL A 8 -9.59 31.51 -24.11
CA VAL A 8 -9.87 31.67 -22.67
C VAL A 8 -9.91 30.31 -21.96
N ARG A 9 -10.52 29.29 -22.57
CA ARG A 9 -10.52 27.94 -21.99
C ARG A 9 -9.12 27.34 -21.91
N LEU A 10 -8.31 27.48 -22.97
CA LEU A 10 -6.94 26.98 -22.98
C LEU A 10 -6.07 27.72 -21.94
N ALA A 11 -6.24 29.03 -21.81
CA ALA A 11 -5.57 29.84 -20.81
C ALA A 11 -6.00 29.47 -19.38
N SER A 12 -7.28 29.18 -19.13
CA SER A 12 -7.75 28.67 -17.84
C SER A 12 -7.22 27.27 -17.52
N PHE A 13 -7.14 26.35 -18.49
CA PHE A 13 -6.54 25.04 -18.28
C PHE A 13 -5.03 25.12 -18.02
N LEU A 14 -4.31 26.00 -18.72
CA LEU A 14 -2.89 26.28 -18.47
C LEU A 14 -2.66 26.96 -17.13
N ALA A 15 -3.55 27.88 -16.71
CA ALA A 15 -3.49 28.52 -15.39
C ALA A 15 -3.80 27.53 -14.25
N LEU A 16 -4.71 26.57 -14.45
CA LEU A 16 -4.94 25.47 -13.50
C LEU A 16 -3.74 24.51 -13.43
N GLY A 17 -3.06 24.25 -14.55
CA GLY A 17 -1.82 23.46 -14.59
C GLY A 17 -0.60 24.17 -13.96
N LEU A 18 -0.66 25.51 -13.81
CA LEU A 18 0.38 26.35 -13.19
C LEU A 18 0.19 26.57 -11.70
N VAL A 19 -0.86 26.01 -11.08
CA VAL A 19 -0.89 25.81 -9.62
C VAL A 19 0.07 24.66 -9.31
N LEU A 20 1.36 24.99 -9.44
CA LEU A 20 2.48 24.16 -9.08
C LEU A 20 2.32 23.82 -7.60
N ASP A 21 1.94 22.58 -7.35
CA ASP A 21 2.08 21.95 -6.06
C ASP A 21 3.53 22.18 -5.63
N SER A 22 3.75 23.07 -4.66
CA SER A 22 5.04 23.22 -4.05
C SER A 22 5.35 21.88 -3.41
N VAL A 23 6.25 21.10 -4.05
CA VAL A 23 6.76 19.85 -3.48
C VAL A 23 7.61 20.22 -2.28
N GLU A 24 6.94 20.47 -1.15
CA GLU A 24 7.60 20.72 0.11
C GLU A 24 8.21 19.40 0.56
N ALA A 25 9.51 19.27 0.32
CA ALA A 25 10.28 18.15 0.84
C ALA A 25 10.09 18.13 2.37
N SER A 26 9.81 16.96 2.92
CA SER A 26 9.47 16.81 4.32
C SER A 26 10.61 17.34 5.20
N ARG A 27 10.32 17.93 6.37
CA ARG A 27 11.37 18.50 7.27
C ARG A 27 12.51 17.50 7.57
N GLY A 28 12.19 16.21 7.72
CA GLY A 28 13.18 15.16 7.90
C GLY A 28 14.07 14.89 6.67
N ASP A 29 13.59 15.17 5.45
CA ASP A 29 14.31 14.92 4.20
C ASP A 29 15.46 15.92 3.97
N ILE A 30 15.45 17.03 4.70
CA ILE A 30 16.47 18.07 4.68
C ILE A 30 17.63 17.72 5.62
N ASP A 31 17.42 16.85 6.62
CA ASP A 31 18.45 16.48 7.61
C ASP A 31 19.67 15.86 6.89
N PRO A 32 20.86 16.48 6.98
CA PRO A 32 22.06 15.96 6.33
C PRO A 32 22.48 14.60 6.90
N ARG A 33 22.26 14.34 8.19
CA ARG A 33 22.57 13.05 8.81
C ARG A 33 21.67 11.94 8.28
N TYR A 34 20.38 12.24 8.07
CA TYR A 34 19.45 11.32 7.42
C TYR A 34 19.90 11.00 5.99
N ARG A 35 20.22 12.02 5.19
CA ARG A 35 20.67 11.85 3.79
C ARG A 35 21.95 11.03 3.68
N THR A 36 22.90 11.27 4.56
CA THR A 36 24.16 10.51 4.61
C THR A 36 23.90 9.06 4.96
N CYS A 37 23.11 8.77 6.01
CA CYS A 37 22.74 7.40 6.37
C CYS A 37 22.08 6.65 5.21
N VAL A 38 21.12 7.28 4.51
CA VAL A 38 20.43 6.62 3.39
C VAL A 38 21.40 6.31 2.25
N ARG A 39 22.33 7.23 1.93
CA ARG A 39 23.33 7.03 0.88
C ARG A 39 24.32 5.92 1.24
N GLU A 40 24.80 5.90 2.47
CA GLU A 40 25.70 4.86 2.99
C GLU A 40 25.01 3.51 2.96
N CYS A 41 23.79 3.40 3.50
CA CYS A 41 23.01 2.16 3.49
C CYS A 41 22.77 1.63 2.09
N GLN A 42 22.47 2.49 1.11
CA GLN A 42 22.29 2.06 -0.28
C GLN A 42 23.57 1.50 -0.92
N THR A 43 24.73 1.92 -0.44
CA THR A 43 26.03 1.54 -0.98
C THR A 43 26.60 0.31 -0.27
N THR A 44 26.52 0.28 1.06
CA THR A 44 27.12 -0.78 1.89
C THR A 44 26.12 -1.86 2.31
N GLY A 45 24.83 -1.53 2.35
CA GLY A 45 23.79 -2.39 2.92
C GLY A 45 23.85 -2.52 4.44
N ILE A 46 24.59 -1.65 5.13
CA ILE A 46 24.83 -1.72 6.59
C ILE A 46 24.40 -0.41 7.24
N ILE A 47 23.65 -0.50 8.35
CA ILE A 47 23.28 0.62 9.22
C ILE A 47 23.63 0.25 10.67
N GLY A 48 24.73 0.79 11.20
CA GLY A 48 25.21 0.44 12.54
C GLY A 48 25.46 -1.07 12.64
N GLU A 49 24.71 -1.76 13.49
CA GLU A 49 24.77 -3.23 13.66
C GLU A 49 23.79 -3.98 12.73
N ASN A 50 22.87 -3.29 12.06
CA ASN A 50 21.86 -3.91 11.20
C ASN A 50 22.40 -4.14 9.78
N ILE A 51 22.36 -5.39 9.31
CA ILE A 51 22.76 -5.78 7.96
C ILE A 51 21.54 -6.06 7.11
N ILE A 52 21.40 -5.35 5.99
CA ILE A 52 20.32 -5.53 5.03
C ILE A 52 20.82 -6.43 3.90
N SER A 53 20.59 -7.74 4.03
CA SER A 53 21.07 -8.77 3.09
C SER A 53 20.68 -8.54 1.63
N HIS A 54 19.52 -7.93 1.37
CA HIS A 54 19.05 -7.64 0.02
C HIS A 54 19.62 -6.33 -0.58
N CYS A 55 20.28 -5.49 0.22
CA CYS A 55 21.00 -4.30 -0.25
C CYS A 55 22.45 -4.60 -0.64
N GLN A 56 23.03 -5.70 -0.16
CA GLN A 56 24.41 -6.03 -0.46
C GLN A 56 24.55 -6.38 -1.95
N SER A 57 25.31 -5.56 -2.68
CA SER A 57 25.78 -5.91 -4.01
C SER A 57 26.73 -7.09 -3.85
N LYS A 58 26.42 -8.24 -4.46
CA LYS A 58 27.38 -9.34 -4.56
C LYS A 58 28.47 -8.92 -5.55
N GLU A 59 29.42 -8.12 -5.09
CA GLU A 59 30.71 -7.97 -5.75
C GLU A 59 31.60 -9.11 -5.27
N ASN A 60 31.32 -10.33 -5.73
CA ASN A 60 32.28 -11.43 -5.67
C ASN A 60 32.13 -12.28 -6.92
N ASN A 61 33.11 -12.10 -7.80
CA ASN A 61 33.30 -12.78 -9.06
C ASN A 61 33.11 -14.30 -8.91
N THR A 62 32.15 -14.85 -9.64
CA THR A 62 32.32 -16.16 -10.26
C THR A 62 31.47 -16.20 -11.51
N SER A 63 32.15 -15.99 -12.63
CA SER A 63 31.69 -16.30 -13.97
C SER A 63 31.34 -17.79 -14.04
N VAL A 64 30.04 -18.12 -14.01
CA VAL A 64 29.54 -19.37 -14.58
C VAL A 64 28.25 -19.06 -15.32
N GLY A 65 28.31 -19.26 -16.63
CA GLY A 65 27.26 -18.90 -17.57
C GLY A 65 25.92 -19.57 -17.29
N GLY A 66 24.85 -18.78 -17.44
CA GLY A 66 23.47 -19.26 -17.40
C GLY A 66 22.59 -18.36 -18.23
N SER A 67 22.11 -18.91 -19.34
CA SER A 67 21.21 -18.31 -20.33
C SER A 67 19.80 -18.02 -19.76
N TRP A 68 19.64 -17.01 -18.90
CA TRP A 68 18.35 -16.64 -18.26
C TRP A 68 18.10 -15.12 -18.14
N TYR A 69 18.67 -14.33 -19.05
CA TYR A 69 18.94 -12.88 -18.87
C TYR A 69 17.75 -11.90 -18.85
N ASN A 70 16.51 -12.33 -19.09
CA ASN A 70 15.35 -11.41 -19.14
C ASN A 70 14.48 -11.39 -17.86
N GLN A 71 14.57 -12.43 -17.01
CA GLN A 71 13.81 -12.49 -15.75
C GLN A 71 14.49 -11.72 -14.60
N GLU A 72 15.73 -11.28 -14.81
CA GLU A 72 16.51 -10.55 -13.80
C GLU A 72 16.19 -9.06 -13.72
N GLN A 73 15.77 -8.38 -14.80
CA GLN A 73 15.65 -6.91 -14.78
C GLN A 73 14.57 -6.40 -13.81
N ILE A 74 13.37 -6.99 -13.85
CA ILE A 74 12.29 -6.63 -12.92
C ILE A 74 12.67 -7.04 -11.50
N TYR A 75 13.24 -8.24 -11.31
CA TYR A 75 13.68 -8.71 -10.00
C TYR A 75 14.75 -7.79 -9.38
N MET A 76 15.75 -7.36 -10.16
CA MET A 76 16.81 -6.45 -9.72
C MET A 76 16.25 -5.04 -9.43
N GLN A 77 15.35 -4.52 -10.26
CA GLN A 77 14.65 -3.25 -9.99
C GLN A 77 13.84 -3.31 -8.70
N TRP A 78 13.11 -4.39 -8.48
CA TRP A 78 12.37 -4.63 -7.23
C TRP A 78 13.31 -4.75 -6.04
N LYS A 79 14.44 -5.44 -6.17
CA LYS A 79 15.45 -5.59 -5.12
C LYS A 79 16.06 -4.24 -4.74
N GLN A 80 16.42 -3.41 -5.73
CA GLN A 80 16.90 -2.04 -5.51
C GLN A 80 15.84 -1.14 -4.89
N LEU A 81 14.58 -1.27 -5.31
CA LEU A 81 13.47 -0.50 -4.75
C LEU A 81 13.24 -0.88 -3.28
N ASN A 82 13.21 -2.17 -2.96
CA ASN A 82 13.08 -2.66 -1.60
C ASN A 82 14.25 -2.19 -0.72
N CYS A 83 15.48 -2.28 -1.23
CA CYS A 83 16.65 -1.75 -0.54
C CYS A 83 16.51 -0.25 -0.22
N ARG A 84 16.10 0.55 -1.21
CA ARG A 84 15.87 1.99 -1.02
C ARG A 84 14.78 2.26 0.00
N THR A 85 13.69 1.49 0.02
CA THR A 85 12.62 1.69 1.00
C THR A 85 13.04 1.31 2.42
N ASP A 86 13.81 0.24 2.56
CA ASP A 86 14.24 -0.26 3.87
C ASP A 86 15.34 0.61 4.47
N CYS A 87 16.33 1.05 3.68
CA CYS A 87 17.32 2.05 4.10
C CYS A 87 16.65 3.35 4.58
N ARG A 88 15.66 3.86 3.83
CA ARG A 88 14.92 5.07 4.22
C ARG A 88 14.19 4.91 5.54
N TYR A 89 13.60 3.75 5.77
CA TYR A 89 12.88 3.46 7.01
C TYR A 89 13.84 3.33 8.19
N LEU A 90 14.90 2.54 8.09
CA LEU A 90 15.85 2.31 9.18
C LEU A 90 16.60 3.59 9.56
N CYS A 91 17.07 4.36 8.57
CA CYS A 91 17.69 5.67 8.85
C CYS A 91 16.71 6.64 9.49
N MET A 92 15.44 6.65 9.08
CA MET A 92 14.40 7.46 9.72
C MET A 92 14.23 7.05 11.19
N MET A 93 14.10 5.74 11.47
CA MET A 93 13.93 5.24 12.83
C MET A 93 15.13 5.54 13.73
N GLN A 94 16.36 5.42 13.22
CA GLN A 94 17.57 5.77 13.96
C GLN A 94 17.61 7.26 14.32
N ARG A 95 17.29 8.15 13.36
CA ARG A 95 17.26 9.60 13.60
C ARG A 95 16.21 9.98 14.64
N GLU A 96 15.04 9.36 14.59
CA GLU A 96 13.96 9.62 15.53
C GLU A 96 14.27 9.07 16.93
N GLY A 97 14.97 7.94 17.02
CA GLY A 97 15.53 7.45 18.29
C GLY A 97 16.51 8.43 18.92
N GLU A 98 17.41 9.02 18.13
CA GLU A 98 18.31 10.09 18.61
C GLU A 98 17.56 11.37 19.01
N ARG A 99 16.51 11.75 18.27
CA ARG A 99 15.68 12.92 18.63
C ARG A 99 14.90 12.68 19.91
N GLN A 100 14.39 11.47 20.10
CA GLN A 100 13.67 11.07 21.31
C GLN A 100 14.58 11.11 22.54
N SER A 101 15.82 10.63 22.44
CA SER A 101 16.79 10.71 23.55
C SER A 101 17.16 12.16 23.91
N LEU A 102 17.09 13.06 22.94
CA LEU A 102 17.27 14.51 23.11
C LEU A 102 15.98 15.25 23.50
N GLY A 103 14.85 14.55 23.68
CA GLY A 103 13.55 15.15 24.02
C GLY A 103 12.94 16.03 22.93
N LEU A 104 13.37 15.90 21.67
CA LEU A 104 12.88 16.68 20.54
C LEU A 104 11.57 16.08 19.99
N SER A 105 10.72 16.94 19.43
CA SER A 105 9.48 16.51 18.78
C SER A 105 9.76 15.68 17.50
N PRO A 106 8.92 14.68 17.21
CA PRO A 106 9.10 13.84 16.03
C PRO A 106 8.85 14.64 14.75
N VAL A 107 9.56 14.27 13.67
CA VAL A 107 9.41 14.91 12.37
C VAL A 107 8.98 13.94 11.29
N LYS A 108 8.33 14.47 10.25
CA LYS A 108 7.86 13.71 9.09
C LYS A 108 9.01 13.52 8.10
N TYR A 109 9.12 12.35 7.48
CA TYR A 109 10.09 12.03 6.41
C TYR A 109 9.34 11.50 5.19
N HIS A 110 9.62 12.00 3.99
CA HIS A 110 8.97 11.57 2.75
C HIS A 110 7.44 11.42 2.83
N GLY A 111 6.76 12.31 3.56
CA GLY A 111 5.31 12.25 3.73
C GLY A 111 4.81 11.19 4.74
N LYS A 112 5.70 10.50 5.45
CA LYS A 112 5.40 9.47 6.45
C LYS A 112 5.88 9.85 7.84
N TRP A 113 5.19 9.35 8.86
CA TRP A 113 5.59 9.47 10.25
C TRP A 113 6.43 8.25 10.68
N PRO A 114 7.33 8.41 11.65
CA PRO A 114 8.20 7.35 12.14
C PRO A 114 7.45 6.44 13.11
N PHE A 115 6.63 5.55 12.57
CA PHE A 115 5.96 4.53 13.35
C PHE A 115 6.89 3.33 13.53
N LEU A 116 7.07 2.89 14.77
CA LEU A 116 7.67 1.60 15.07
C LEU A 116 6.79 0.49 14.47
N ARG A 117 7.35 -0.33 13.58
CA ARG A 117 6.73 -1.58 13.13
C ARG A 117 6.83 -2.64 14.25
N VAL A 118 6.11 -2.46 15.36
CA VAL A 118 6.18 -3.33 16.56
C VAL A 118 5.00 -4.30 16.68
N SER A 119 4.14 -4.40 15.67
CA SER A 119 3.14 -5.48 15.68
C SER A 119 2.74 -5.88 14.28
N VAL A 120 2.42 -7.16 14.18
CA VAL A 120 1.85 -7.88 13.03
C VAL A 120 0.61 -7.17 12.43
N PHE A 121 0.06 -6.16 13.12
CA PHE A 121 -1.08 -5.39 12.64
C PHE A 121 -0.87 -3.88 12.89
N GLN A 122 -0.98 -3.08 11.83
CA GLN A 122 -0.96 -1.61 11.91
C GLN A 122 -2.25 -1.07 12.54
N GLU A 123 -3.38 -1.76 12.34
CA GLU A 123 -4.67 -1.47 12.97
C GLU A 123 -5.48 -2.78 13.16
N PRO A 124 -5.15 -3.61 14.17
CA PRO A 124 -5.76 -4.93 14.34
C PRO A 124 -7.28 -4.87 14.52
N LEU A 125 -7.77 -3.80 15.16
CA LEU A 125 -9.18 -3.59 15.41
C LEU A 125 -9.97 -3.29 14.12
N SER A 126 -9.44 -2.44 13.22
CA SER A 126 -10.12 -2.13 11.95
C SER A 126 -10.07 -3.30 10.98
N ALA A 127 -8.97 -4.06 10.96
CA ALA A 127 -8.87 -5.31 10.21
C ALA A 127 -9.90 -6.35 10.70
N ALA A 128 -10.00 -6.57 12.02
CA ALA A 128 -10.96 -7.49 12.60
C ALA A 128 -12.42 -7.06 12.33
N LEU A 129 -12.74 -5.77 12.49
CA LEU A 129 -14.07 -5.24 12.19
C LEU A 129 -14.42 -5.38 10.70
N SER A 130 -13.46 -5.15 9.79
CA SER A 130 -13.64 -5.36 8.35
C SER A 130 -13.89 -6.85 8.01
N ALA A 131 -13.17 -7.76 8.65
CA ALA A 131 -13.35 -9.21 8.47
C ALA A 131 -14.71 -9.70 9.00
N ILE A 132 -15.14 -9.18 10.16
CA ILE A 132 -16.47 -9.46 10.72
C ILE A 132 -17.57 -8.95 9.78
N ASN A 133 -17.42 -7.73 9.23
CA ASN A 133 -18.38 -7.20 8.24
C ASN A 133 -18.46 -8.08 7.00
N LEU A 134 -17.32 -8.55 6.47
CA LEU A 134 -17.29 -9.50 5.35
C LEU A 134 -18.07 -10.77 5.68
N PHE A 135 -17.87 -11.33 6.87
CA PHE A 135 -18.57 -12.53 7.32
C PHE A 135 -20.09 -12.32 7.44
N MET A 136 -20.53 -11.18 7.96
CA MET A 136 -21.96 -10.84 8.05
C MET A 136 -22.60 -10.67 6.66
N HIS A 137 -21.91 -10.03 5.72
CA HIS A 137 -22.38 -9.93 4.34
C HIS A 137 -22.45 -11.29 3.63
N PHE A 138 -21.47 -12.17 3.86
CA PHE A 138 -21.47 -13.52 3.30
C PHE A 138 -22.63 -14.37 3.84
N THR A 139 -22.82 -14.39 5.15
CA THR A 139 -23.92 -15.15 5.78
C THR A 139 -25.29 -14.61 5.37
N GLY A 140 -25.46 -13.29 5.29
CA GLY A 140 -26.68 -12.66 4.77
C GLY A 140 -26.97 -13.01 3.31
N TRP A 141 -25.94 -13.01 2.45
CA TRP A 141 -26.08 -13.38 1.05
C TRP A 141 -26.47 -14.86 0.87
N ILE A 142 -25.87 -15.78 1.62
CA ILE A 142 -26.23 -17.21 1.60
C ILE A 142 -27.68 -17.41 2.07
N SER A 143 -28.12 -16.71 3.12
CA SER A 143 -29.51 -16.77 3.59
C SER A 143 -30.49 -16.31 2.50
N PHE A 144 -30.20 -15.19 1.83
CA PHE A 144 -31.00 -14.69 0.71
C PHE A 144 -31.01 -15.66 -0.48
N PHE A 145 -29.84 -16.20 -0.83
CA PHE A 145 -29.72 -17.19 -1.91
C PHE A 145 -30.55 -18.44 -1.64
N LEU A 146 -30.50 -18.97 -0.41
CA LEU A 146 -31.29 -20.13 -0.01
C LEU A 146 -32.79 -19.83 -0.03
N LEU A 147 -33.20 -18.66 0.46
CA LEU A 147 -34.59 -18.23 0.47
C LEU A 147 -35.16 -18.17 -0.96
N VAL A 148 -34.43 -17.54 -1.87
CA VAL A 148 -34.87 -17.34 -3.27
C VAL A 148 -34.90 -18.64 -4.06
N ASN A 149 -33.93 -19.55 -3.87
CA ASN A 149 -33.83 -20.77 -4.67
C ASN A 149 -34.62 -21.95 -4.10
N TYR A 150 -34.79 -22.05 -2.78
CA TYR A 150 -35.35 -23.24 -2.13
C TYR A 150 -36.67 -23.01 -1.40
N LYS A 151 -36.96 -21.79 -0.92
CA LYS A 151 -38.19 -21.53 -0.13
C LYS A 151 -39.27 -20.75 -0.87
N LEU A 152 -38.92 -19.93 -1.87
CA LEU A 152 -39.95 -19.21 -2.63
C LEU A 152 -40.54 -20.07 -3.75
N PRO A 153 -41.88 -20.08 -3.90
CA PRO A 153 -42.52 -20.73 -5.03
C PRO A 153 -42.12 -20.03 -6.33
N ILE A 154 -41.56 -20.79 -7.26
CA ILE A 154 -41.22 -20.33 -8.61
C ILE A 154 -42.53 -20.06 -9.35
N ARG A 155 -42.67 -18.87 -9.97
CA ARG A 155 -43.88 -18.58 -10.77
C ARG A 155 -43.93 -19.56 -11.96
N PRO A 156 -45.00 -20.36 -12.10
CA PRO A 156 -45.08 -21.41 -13.11
C PRO A 156 -45.15 -20.87 -14.55
N GLN A 157 -45.59 -19.62 -14.74
CA GLN A 157 -45.80 -19.02 -16.07
C GLN A 157 -44.53 -18.42 -16.70
N THR A 158 -43.53 -18.02 -15.92
CA THR A 158 -42.36 -17.28 -16.43
C THR A 158 -41.01 -17.90 -16.08
N LYS A 159 -40.97 -19.01 -15.31
CA LYS A 159 -39.73 -19.64 -14.79
C LYS A 159 -38.78 -18.66 -14.07
N ARG A 160 -39.27 -17.49 -13.63
CA ARG A 160 -38.50 -16.48 -12.91
C ARG A 160 -38.85 -16.51 -11.43
N THR A 161 -37.86 -16.15 -10.60
CA THR A 161 -38.05 -15.96 -9.16
C THR A 161 -39.11 -14.88 -8.91
N CYS A 162 -39.86 -14.99 -7.82
CA CYS A 162 -40.96 -14.04 -7.51
C CYS A 162 -40.45 -12.60 -7.24
N TYR A 163 -39.14 -12.43 -7.09
CA TYR A 163 -38.50 -11.16 -6.78
C TYR A 163 -37.60 -10.71 -7.93
N GLU A 164 -38.06 -9.75 -8.73
CA GLU A 164 -37.36 -9.29 -9.94
C GLU A 164 -36.01 -8.60 -9.64
N TYR A 165 -35.82 -8.11 -8.43
CA TYR A 165 -34.58 -7.46 -8.00
C TYR A 165 -33.54 -8.44 -7.44
N THR A 166 -33.74 -9.76 -7.59
CA THR A 166 -32.78 -10.78 -7.14
C THR A 166 -31.38 -10.51 -7.66
N SER A 167 -31.24 -10.17 -8.95
CA SER A 167 -29.94 -9.88 -9.56
C SER A 167 -29.24 -8.67 -8.96
N LEU A 168 -29.99 -7.61 -8.60
CA LEU A 168 -29.42 -6.42 -7.96
C LEU A 168 -28.83 -6.74 -6.58
N TRP A 169 -29.52 -7.57 -5.80
CA TRP A 169 -29.02 -8.02 -4.48
C TRP A 169 -27.76 -8.86 -4.58
N HIS A 170 -27.64 -9.73 -5.59
CA HIS A 170 -26.43 -10.50 -5.83
C HIS A 170 -25.25 -9.59 -6.22
N ILE A 171 -25.48 -8.63 -7.12
CA ILE A 171 -24.45 -7.66 -7.53
C ILE A 171 -24.00 -6.82 -6.33
N TYR A 172 -24.94 -6.31 -5.53
CA TYR A 172 -24.64 -5.54 -4.32
C TYR A 172 -23.80 -6.36 -3.32
N ALA A 173 -24.18 -7.61 -3.07
CA ALA A 173 -23.45 -8.48 -2.18
C ALA A 173 -22.02 -8.74 -2.68
N ILE A 174 -21.83 -9.01 -3.97
CA ILE A 174 -20.50 -9.22 -4.57
C ILE A 174 -19.63 -7.97 -4.43
N LEU A 175 -20.16 -6.80 -4.77
CA LEU A 175 -19.41 -5.53 -4.67
C LEU A 175 -19.01 -5.23 -3.23
N THR A 176 -19.93 -5.43 -2.30
CA THR A 176 -19.71 -5.17 -0.87
C THR A 176 -18.69 -6.15 -0.29
N MET A 177 -18.80 -7.44 -0.59
CA MET A 177 -17.81 -8.45 -0.17
C MET A 177 -16.43 -8.17 -0.76
N ASN A 178 -16.34 -7.75 -2.03
CA ASN A 178 -15.06 -7.34 -2.63
C ASN A 178 -14.46 -6.14 -1.89
N ALA A 179 -15.25 -5.11 -1.60
CA ALA A 179 -14.77 -3.93 -0.88
C ALA A 179 -14.23 -4.30 0.52
N TRP A 180 -14.96 -5.10 1.30
CA TRP A 180 -14.53 -5.52 2.65
C TRP A 180 -13.35 -6.48 2.64
N PHE A 181 -13.22 -7.31 1.59
CA PHE A 181 -12.05 -8.18 1.40
C PHE A 181 -10.79 -7.34 1.17
N TRP A 182 -10.83 -6.39 0.24
CA TRP A 182 -9.70 -5.50 -0.03
C TRP A 182 -9.39 -4.57 1.15
N SER A 183 -10.41 -4.13 1.88
CA SER A 183 -10.27 -3.39 3.13
C SER A 183 -9.55 -4.22 4.20
N SER A 184 -9.97 -5.47 4.43
CA SER A 184 -9.33 -6.38 5.38
C SER A 184 -7.87 -6.65 5.00
N ILE A 185 -7.59 -6.88 3.71
CA ILE A 185 -6.21 -7.03 3.21
C ILE A 185 -5.41 -5.77 3.47
N PHE A 186 -5.94 -4.57 3.19
CA PHE A 186 -5.22 -3.32 3.43
C PHE A 186 -4.88 -3.11 4.91
N HIS A 187 -5.81 -3.40 5.81
CA HIS A 187 -5.60 -3.26 7.25
C HIS A 187 -4.78 -4.41 7.87
N SER A 188 -4.74 -5.59 7.24
CA SER A 188 -3.92 -6.74 7.69
C SER A 188 -2.54 -6.82 7.03
N SER A 189 -2.33 -6.15 5.89
CA SER A 189 -1.06 -6.18 5.17
C SER A 189 -0.04 -5.25 5.81
N CYS A 190 0.64 -5.75 6.84
CA CYS A 190 1.96 -5.25 7.19
C CYS A 190 3.01 -6.31 6.83
N ARG A 191 4.02 -5.89 6.05
CA ARG A 191 5.22 -6.65 5.66
C ARG A 191 5.96 -7.22 6.88
N PRO A 192 6.76 -8.29 6.70
CA PRO A 192 7.15 -9.20 7.78
C PRO A 192 7.81 -8.49 8.97
N ALA A 193 7.33 -8.89 10.14
CA ALA A 193 8.04 -8.76 11.40
C ALA A 193 9.38 -9.51 11.27
N TRP A 194 10.48 -8.84 11.62
CA TRP A 194 11.70 -9.56 11.94
C TRP A 194 11.52 -10.16 13.32
N ASP A 195 11.44 -11.49 13.40
CA ASP A 195 11.83 -12.23 14.59
C ASP A 195 13.37 -12.13 14.68
N GLY A 196 13.83 -11.47 15.73
CA GLY A 196 15.23 -11.30 16.07
C GLY A 196 15.43 -11.51 17.56
N THR A 197 15.17 -12.74 18.00
CA THR A 197 15.87 -13.37 19.14
C THR A 197 16.81 -14.40 18.58
#